data_AF-A0A1I3V4T3-F1
#
_entry.id   AF-A0A1I3V4T3-F1
#
_cell.length_a   1.000
_cell.length_b   1.000
_cell.length_c   1.000
_cell.angle_alpha   90.00
_cell.angle_beta   90.00
_cell.angle_gamma   90.00
#
_symmetry.space_group_name_H-M   'P 1'
#
loop_
_entity.id
_entity.type
_entity.pdbx_description
1 polymer ?
#
loop_
_entity_poly.entity_id
_entity_poly.type
_entity_poly.pdbx_seq_one_letter_code
_entity_poly.pdbx_strand_id
1 'polypeptide(L)'
;MRNQNLWSRIAAHPMPADSAGRSFLRQLCDDQRISEATARRGIEEYKRFLYLCATSDARCVPTRAIDAVWHLHLTHTRDYWNRLVPEVLGGKPVHHTPGETTGHSADFAATLRRYEAEFGEAPPKGIWKRQCRWQATATAIFCFVIMAFLAFWAAPMIDDGLPLPFVLVFSAVGLMVVGITAVTALQHWGVNLGFEIDIWSDSEGGDCGDCGGGCGD
;
A
#
# COMPACT_ATOMS: atom_id res chain seq x y z
N MET A 1 -20.66 -15.44 4.87
CA MET A 1 -20.42 -14.72 6.15
C MET A 1 -21.03 -15.51 7.29
N ARG A 2 -20.23 -15.91 8.29
CA ARG A 2 -20.64 -16.81 9.38
C ARG A 2 -21.36 -16.13 10.54
N ASN A 3 -20.99 -14.90 10.91
CA ASN A 3 -21.59 -14.17 12.04
C ASN A 3 -22.27 -12.86 11.57
N GLN A 4 -23.51 -12.98 11.09
CA GLN A 4 -24.27 -11.83 10.57
C GLN A 4 -24.58 -10.77 11.64
N ASN A 5 -24.78 -11.17 12.90
CA ASN A 5 -25.08 -10.23 13.99
C ASN A 5 -23.89 -9.29 14.27
N LEU A 6 -22.68 -9.85 14.32
CA LEU A 6 -21.45 -9.08 14.46
C LEU A 6 -21.26 -8.12 13.29
N TRP A 7 -21.45 -8.60 12.06
CA TRP A 7 -21.34 -7.74 10.87
C TRP A 7 -22.35 -6.59 10.90
N SER A 8 -23.62 -6.85 11.24
CA SER A 8 -24.63 -5.80 11.34
C SER A 8 -24.25 -4.71 12.36
N ARG A 9 -23.66 -5.08 13.50
CA ARG A 9 -23.16 -4.11 14.50
C ARG A 9 -22.01 -3.28 13.94
N ILE A 10 -21.04 -3.92 13.29
CA ILE A 10 -19.88 -3.23 12.68
C ILE A 10 -20.33 -2.30 11.53
N ALA A 11 -21.21 -2.78 10.66
CA ALA A 11 -21.75 -2.03 9.54
C ALA A 11 -22.55 -0.81 10.01
N ALA A 12 -23.40 -0.97 11.03
CA ALA A 12 -24.20 0.11 11.60
C ALA A 12 -23.42 1.10 12.47
N HIS A 13 -22.23 0.73 12.97
CA HIS A 13 -21.42 1.64 13.79
C HIS A 13 -21.05 2.91 13.02
N PRO A 14 -21.47 4.11 13.52
CA PRO A 14 -21.13 5.37 12.89
C PRO A 14 -19.67 5.74 13.17
N MET A 15 -18.96 6.25 12.17
CA MET A 15 -17.60 6.74 12.36
C MET A 15 -17.61 8.10 13.09
N PRO A 16 -16.73 8.31 14.09
CA PRO A 16 -16.75 9.50 14.95
C PRO A 16 -16.35 10.78 14.20
N ALA A 17 -16.96 11.90 14.56
CA ALA A 17 -16.51 13.23 14.15
C ALA A 17 -15.43 13.75 15.12
N ASP A 18 -14.54 14.64 14.64
CA ASP A 18 -13.57 15.30 15.51
C ASP A 18 -14.21 16.38 16.40
N SER A 19 -13.41 16.95 17.30
CA SER A 19 -13.84 18.02 18.20
C SER A 19 -14.25 19.30 17.47
N ALA A 20 -13.85 19.48 16.21
CA ALA A 20 -14.23 20.59 15.35
C ALA A 20 -15.49 20.30 14.51
N GLY A 21 -16.09 19.10 14.66
CA GLY A 21 -17.27 18.67 13.93
C GLY A 21 -17.00 18.18 12.51
N ARG A 22 -15.74 18.00 12.09
CA ARG A 22 -15.42 17.40 10.80
C ARG A 22 -15.74 15.91 10.84
N SER A 23 -16.41 15.43 9.81
CA SER A 23 -16.71 14.00 9.68
C SER A 23 -15.42 13.19 9.55
N PHE A 24 -15.46 11.94 10.01
CA PHE A 24 -14.35 11.00 9.86
C PHE A 24 -13.86 10.90 8.40
N LEU A 25 -14.82 10.87 7.47
CA LEU A 25 -14.55 10.82 6.05
C LEU A 25 -13.74 12.02 5.57
N ARG A 26 -14.08 13.24 6.04
CA ARG A 26 -13.36 14.45 5.68
C ARG A 26 -11.95 14.47 6.24
N GLN A 27 -11.79 14.05 7.51
CA GLN A 27 -10.47 13.91 8.13
C GLN A 27 -9.59 12.96 7.31
N LEU A 28 -10.12 11.79 6.93
CA LEU A 28 -9.38 10.81 6.13
C LEU A 28 -8.99 11.35 4.74
N CYS A 29 -9.89 12.08 4.08
CA CYS A 29 -9.59 12.72 2.78
C CYS A 29 -8.46 13.75 2.90
N ASP A 30 -8.49 14.58 3.94
CA ASP A 30 -7.49 15.63 4.17
C ASP A 30 -6.12 15.04 4.56
N ASP A 31 -6.12 14.03 5.45
CA ASP A 31 -4.90 13.40 5.96
C ASP A 31 -4.18 12.55 4.91
N GLN A 32 -4.94 11.83 4.08
CA GLN A 32 -4.40 10.93 3.06
C GLN A 32 -4.36 11.57 1.66
N ARG A 33 -4.90 12.79 1.50
CA ARG A 33 -5.04 13.49 0.21
C ARG A 33 -5.77 12.67 -0.86
N ILE A 34 -6.82 11.95 -0.45
CA ILE A 34 -7.60 11.07 -1.32
C ILE A 34 -9.00 11.62 -1.61
N SER A 35 -9.60 11.10 -2.69
CA SER A 35 -10.99 11.41 -3.01
C SER A 35 -11.96 10.85 -1.96
N GLU A 36 -13.13 11.46 -1.85
CA GLU A 36 -14.19 10.97 -0.96
C GLU A 36 -14.63 9.54 -1.30
N ALA A 37 -14.69 9.19 -2.59
CA ALA A 37 -15.04 7.84 -3.04
C ALA A 37 -14.01 6.80 -2.55
N THR A 38 -12.73 7.13 -2.68
CA THR A 38 -11.61 6.30 -2.19
C THR A 38 -11.68 6.12 -0.67
N ALA A 39 -11.90 7.22 0.06
CA ALA A 39 -12.02 7.20 1.51
C ALA A 39 -13.22 6.35 1.99
N ARG A 40 -14.37 6.43 1.31
CA ARG A 40 -15.54 5.59 1.62
C ARG A 40 -15.25 4.10 1.44
N ARG A 41 -14.58 3.73 0.35
CA ARG A 41 -14.14 2.34 0.12
C ARG A 41 -13.15 1.88 1.19
N GLY A 42 -12.20 2.74 1.56
CA GLY A 42 -11.26 2.47 2.66
C GLY A 42 -11.95 2.18 3.99
N ILE A 43 -12.97 2.98 4.34
CA ILE A 43 -13.76 2.80 5.55
C ILE A 43 -14.55 1.49 5.50
N GLU A 44 -15.10 1.13 4.34
CA GLU A 44 -15.81 -0.16 4.17
C GLU A 44 -14.86 -1.35 4.36
N GLU A 45 -13.70 -1.34 3.71
CA GLU A 45 -12.71 -2.42 3.86
C GLU A 45 -12.12 -2.49 5.26
N TYR A 46 -12.00 -1.35 5.95
CA TYR A 46 -11.65 -1.32 7.37
C TYR A 46 -12.71 -2.02 8.24
N LYS A 47 -14.00 -1.81 7.97
CA LYS A 47 -15.08 -2.55 8.65
C LYS A 47 -15.01 -4.05 8.38
N ARG A 48 -14.74 -4.46 7.13
CA ARG A 48 -14.52 -5.87 6.77
C ARG A 48 -13.31 -6.46 7.50
N PHE A 49 -12.22 -5.70 7.60
CA PHE A 49 -11.04 -6.08 8.37
C PHE A 49 -11.37 -6.28 9.87
N LEU A 50 -12.12 -5.38 10.50
CA LEU A 50 -12.57 -5.55 11.89
C LEU A 50 -13.37 -6.85 12.09
N TYR A 51 -14.26 -7.18 11.14
CA TYR A 51 -15.02 -8.43 11.17
C TYR A 51 -14.10 -9.66 11.09
N LEU A 52 -13.10 -9.64 10.21
CA LEU A 52 -12.13 -10.73 10.08
C LEU A 52 -11.31 -10.90 11.37
N CYS A 53 -10.87 -9.80 11.99
CA CYS A 53 -10.16 -9.83 13.27
C CYS A 53 -11.02 -10.38 14.40
N ALA A 54 -12.31 -10.02 14.44
CA ALA A 54 -13.21 -10.42 15.52
C ALA A 54 -13.72 -11.86 15.41
N THR A 55 -13.67 -12.46 14.21
CA THR A 55 -14.13 -13.84 13.94
C THR A 55 -13.01 -14.87 13.91
N SER A 56 -11.75 -14.44 14.07
CA SER A 56 -10.57 -15.30 14.01
C SER A 56 -9.67 -15.07 15.22
N ASP A 57 -9.22 -16.15 15.87
CA ASP A 57 -8.21 -16.08 16.93
C ASP A 57 -6.78 -15.93 16.37
N ALA A 58 -6.60 -16.13 15.08
CA ALA A 58 -5.33 -15.93 14.41
C ALA A 58 -5.10 -14.46 14.04
N ARG A 59 -3.82 -14.06 14.05
CA ARG A 59 -3.35 -12.73 13.65
C ARG A 59 -3.95 -12.32 12.31
N CYS A 60 -4.43 -11.08 12.26
CA CYS A 60 -4.89 -10.42 11.04
C CYS A 60 -3.96 -9.25 10.76
N VAL A 61 -3.46 -9.16 9.53
CA VAL A 61 -2.49 -8.14 9.12
C VAL A 61 -3.19 -7.15 8.20
N PRO A 62 -3.31 -5.87 8.57
CA PRO A 62 -3.91 -4.87 7.70
C PRO A 62 -2.98 -4.53 6.53
N THR A 63 -3.55 -4.05 5.43
CA THR A 63 -2.77 -3.34 4.40
C THR A 63 -2.52 -1.91 4.81
N ARG A 64 -1.59 -1.21 4.12
CA ARG A 64 -1.28 0.21 4.41
C ARG A 64 -2.51 1.11 4.35
N ALA A 65 -3.41 0.88 3.39
CA ALA A 65 -4.66 1.64 3.26
C ALA A 65 -5.60 1.43 4.45
N ILE A 66 -5.85 0.16 4.81
CA ILE A 66 -6.71 -0.19 5.96
C ILE A 66 -6.09 0.31 7.27
N ASP A 67 -4.77 0.18 7.39
CA ASP A 67 -3.99 0.64 8.52
C ASP A 67 -4.08 2.17 8.70
N ALA A 68 -4.10 2.94 7.61
CA ALA A 68 -4.32 4.39 7.68
C ALA A 68 -5.70 4.75 8.24
N VAL A 69 -6.76 4.04 7.81
CA VAL A 69 -8.12 4.23 8.37
C VAL A 69 -8.14 3.84 9.85
N TRP A 70 -7.52 2.71 10.18
CA TRP A 70 -7.47 2.21 11.55
C TRP A 70 -6.72 3.17 12.47
N HIS A 71 -5.58 3.69 12.04
CA HIS A 71 -4.81 4.70 12.76
C HIS A 71 -5.64 5.96 13.03
N LEU A 72 -6.37 6.46 12.04
CA LEU A 72 -7.27 7.60 12.26
C LEU A 72 -8.33 7.26 13.32
N HIS A 73 -8.93 6.07 13.27
CA HIS A 73 -9.91 5.64 14.27
C HIS A 73 -9.32 5.50 15.69
N LEU A 74 -8.08 5.05 15.80
CA LEU A 74 -7.37 4.98 17.09
C LEU A 74 -7.17 6.37 17.73
N THR A 75 -7.09 7.45 16.94
CA THR A 75 -7.02 8.82 17.48
C THR A 75 -8.34 9.24 18.14
N HIS A 76 -9.48 8.67 17.70
CA HIS A 76 -10.80 8.84 18.31
C HIS A 76 -10.99 7.90 19.51
N THR A 77 -10.09 8.04 20.49
CA THR A 77 -9.94 7.10 21.62
C THR A 77 -11.23 6.81 22.38
N ARG A 78 -12.09 7.82 22.59
CA ARG A 78 -13.39 7.65 23.25
C ARG A 78 -14.33 6.73 22.47
N ASP A 79 -14.39 6.88 21.16
CA ASP A 79 -15.24 6.02 20.33
C ASP A 79 -14.63 4.62 20.25
N TYR A 80 -13.33 4.51 19.96
CA TYR A 80 -12.65 3.23 19.82
C TYR A 80 -12.73 2.38 21.09
N TRP A 81 -12.30 2.92 22.24
CA TRP A 81 -12.19 2.14 23.47
C TRP A 81 -13.50 1.98 24.23
N ASN A 82 -14.37 3.00 24.22
CA ASN A 82 -15.57 2.98 25.04
C ASN A 82 -16.82 2.53 24.28
N ARG A 83 -16.81 2.58 22.94
CA ARG A 83 -17.98 2.22 22.12
C ARG A 83 -17.66 1.04 21.20
N LEU A 84 -16.73 1.20 20.26
CA LEU A 84 -16.42 0.16 19.28
C LEU A 84 -16.03 -1.18 19.96
N VAL A 85 -15.00 -1.17 20.81
CA VAL A 85 -14.51 -2.41 21.43
C VAL A 85 -15.60 -3.11 22.27
N PRO A 86 -16.20 -2.48 23.29
CA PRO A 86 -17.19 -3.15 24.14
C PRO A 86 -18.53 -3.38 23.44
N GLU A 87 -19.09 -2.37 22.75
CA GLU A 87 -20.47 -2.40 22.23
C GLU A 87 -20.58 -3.04 20.85
N VAL A 88 -19.50 -3.04 20.04
CA VAL A 88 -19.54 -3.55 18.66
C VAL A 88 -18.74 -4.84 18.52
N LEU A 89 -17.51 -4.89 19.05
CA LEU A 89 -16.63 -6.07 18.95
C LEU A 89 -16.83 -7.08 20.10
N GLY A 90 -17.71 -6.78 21.06
CA GLY A 90 -18.01 -7.67 22.18
C GLY A 90 -16.85 -7.78 23.18
N GLY A 91 -16.09 -6.71 23.37
CA GLY A 91 -15.00 -6.63 24.34
C GLY A 91 -13.66 -7.19 23.85
N LYS A 92 -13.55 -7.60 22.57
CA LYS A 92 -12.30 -8.07 21.96
C LYS A 92 -11.62 -6.93 21.18
N PRO A 93 -10.63 -6.24 21.75
CA PRO A 93 -9.90 -5.20 21.04
C PRO A 93 -9.01 -5.77 19.93
N VAL A 94 -8.96 -5.08 18.80
CA VAL A 94 -7.90 -5.28 17.81
C VAL A 94 -6.70 -4.44 18.26
N HIS A 95 -5.56 -5.08 18.52
CA HIS A 95 -4.34 -4.41 18.98
C HIS A 95 -3.35 -4.21 17.84
N HIS A 96 -2.79 -3.01 17.76
CA HIS A 96 -1.69 -2.69 16.85
C HIS A 96 -0.36 -2.83 17.60
N THR A 97 0.51 -3.74 17.16
CA THR A 97 1.86 -3.94 17.72
C THR A 97 2.92 -3.47 16.72
N PRO A 98 3.64 -2.37 17.01
CA PRO A 98 4.71 -1.89 16.12
C PRO A 98 5.86 -2.89 16.01
N GLY A 99 6.41 -3.07 14.80
CA GLY A 99 7.74 -3.67 14.60
C GLY A 99 7.81 -5.20 14.50
N GLU A 100 6.72 -5.93 14.73
CA GLU A 100 6.69 -7.34 14.34
C GLU A 100 6.63 -7.41 12.81
N THR A 101 7.50 -8.21 12.18
CA THR A 101 7.55 -8.34 10.70
C THR A 101 7.69 -9.79 10.23
N THR A 102 8.04 -10.69 11.14
CA THR A 102 8.12 -12.13 10.92
C THR A 102 6.73 -12.70 10.68
N GLY A 103 6.56 -13.55 9.65
CA GLY A 103 5.28 -14.22 9.36
C GLY A 103 4.24 -13.41 8.60
N HIS A 104 4.44 -12.09 8.44
CA HIS A 104 3.44 -11.18 7.85
C HIS A 104 2.95 -11.58 6.45
N SER A 105 3.79 -12.20 5.62
CA SER A 105 3.38 -12.66 4.29
C SER A 105 2.39 -13.82 4.37
N ALA A 106 2.66 -14.80 5.25
CA ALA A 106 1.79 -15.96 5.46
C ALA A 106 0.48 -15.55 6.15
N ASP A 107 0.56 -14.68 7.16
CA ASP A 107 -0.60 -14.16 7.88
C ASP A 107 -1.49 -13.29 6.97
N PHE A 108 -0.89 -12.50 6.08
CA PHE A 108 -1.62 -11.74 5.08
C PHE A 108 -2.34 -12.66 4.08
N ALA A 109 -1.65 -13.67 3.53
CA ALA A 109 -2.28 -14.65 2.65
C ALA A 109 -3.41 -15.41 3.36
N ALA A 110 -3.26 -15.74 4.64
CA ALA A 110 -4.31 -16.33 5.44
C ALA A 110 -5.50 -15.36 5.64
N THR A 111 -5.23 -14.08 5.83
CA THR A 111 -6.25 -13.03 5.93
C THR A 111 -7.07 -12.92 4.64
N LEU A 112 -6.42 -12.94 3.47
CA LEU A 112 -7.11 -12.93 2.17
C LEU A 112 -7.99 -14.16 1.96
N ARG A 113 -7.51 -15.36 2.29
CA ARG A 113 -8.33 -16.59 2.21
C ARG A 113 -9.57 -16.52 3.11
N ARG A 114 -9.44 -15.93 4.30
CA ARG A 114 -10.60 -15.71 5.20
C ARG A 114 -11.57 -14.68 4.63
N TYR A 115 -11.05 -13.62 4.01
CA TYR A 115 -11.87 -12.64 3.33
C TYR A 115 -12.77 -13.32 2.29
N GLU A 116 -12.19 -14.09 1.38
CA GLU A 116 -12.94 -14.82 0.35
C GLU A 116 -13.95 -15.79 0.95
N ALA A 117 -13.56 -16.54 1.99
CA ALA A 117 -14.45 -17.47 2.67
C ALA A 117 -15.63 -16.79 3.39
N GLU A 118 -15.44 -15.58 3.92
CA GLU A 118 -16.47 -14.86 4.66
C GLU A 118 -17.37 -14.01 3.76
N PHE A 119 -16.82 -13.33 2.75
CA PHE A 119 -17.57 -12.40 1.91
C PHE A 119 -18.00 -13.03 0.57
N GLY A 120 -17.42 -14.17 0.17
CA GLY A 120 -17.74 -14.85 -1.09
C GLY A 120 -17.21 -14.14 -2.33
N GLU A 121 -16.41 -13.09 -2.15
CA GLU A 121 -15.80 -12.30 -3.21
C GLU A 121 -14.33 -12.03 -2.89
N ALA A 122 -13.53 -11.80 -3.94
CA ALA A 122 -12.15 -11.37 -3.78
C ALA A 122 -12.11 -9.91 -3.29
N PRO A 123 -11.16 -9.56 -2.41
CA PRO A 123 -11.04 -8.19 -1.94
C PRO A 123 -10.75 -7.23 -3.11
N PRO A 124 -11.25 -5.98 -3.05
CA PRO A 124 -11.08 -5.03 -4.14
C PRO A 124 -9.60 -4.74 -4.39
N LYS A 125 -9.20 -4.84 -5.65
CA LYS A 125 -7.86 -4.49 -6.13
C LYS A 125 -7.59 -3.02 -5.77
N GLY A 126 -6.42 -2.77 -5.18
CA GLY A 126 -5.97 -1.43 -4.76
C GLY A 126 -5.87 -1.25 -3.24
N ILE A 127 -6.94 -1.56 -2.49
CA ILE A 127 -6.92 -1.43 -1.02
C ILE A 127 -6.18 -2.59 -0.37
N TRP A 128 -6.37 -3.80 -0.89
CA TRP A 128 -5.75 -5.02 -0.37
C TRP A 128 -4.43 -5.38 -1.08
N LYS A 129 -3.61 -4.39 -1.44
CA LYS A 129 -2.29 -4.62 -2.06
C LYS A 129 -1.18 -4.51 -1.02
N ARG A 130 -0.32 -5.54 -0.92
CA ARG A 130 0.92 -5.48 -0.14
C ARG A 130 2.07 -5.15 -1.09
N GLN A 131 2.79 -4.07 -0.83
CA GLN A 131 3.94 -3.70 -1.64
C GLN A 131 5.05 -4.73 -1.44
N CYS A 132 5.46 -5.38 -2.53
CA CYS A 132 6.57 -6.30 -2.48
C CYS A 132 7.88 -5.49 -2.45
N ARG A 133 8.78 -5.83 -1.51
CA ARG A 133 10.07 -5.15 -1.28
C ARG A 133 11.05 -5.27 -2.46
N TRP A 134 10.69 -6.00 -3.52
CA TRP A 134 11.49 -6.25 -4.72
C TRP A 134 11.66 -5.00 -5.61
N GLN A 135 10.81 -3.98 -5.46
CA GLN A 135 10.97 -2.70 -6.17
C GLN A 135 12.26 -1.96 -5.78
N ALA A 136 12.81 -2.19 -4.57
CA ALA A 136 14.03 -1.53 -4.12
C ALA A 136 15.31 -2.12 -4.77
N THR A 137 15.35 -3.44 -5.01
CA THR A 137 16.53 -4.11 -5.60
C THR A 137 16.63 -3.88 -7.11
N ALA A 138 15.50 -3.85 -7.82
CA ALA A 138 15.48 -3.53 -9.25
C ALA A 138 15.92 -2.08 -9.51
N THR A 139 15.47 -1.13 -8.68
CA THR A 139 15.90 0.28 -8.75
C THR A 139 17.39 0.44 -8.49
N ALA A 140 17.97 -0.29 -7.54
CA ALA A 140 19.40 -0.22 -7.23
C ALA A 140 20.27 -0.76 -8.37
N ILE A 141 19.90 -1.90 -8.96
CA ILE A 141 20.60 -2.47 -10.14
C ILE A 141 20.50 -1.50 -11.32
N PHE A 142 19.34 -0.89 -11.51
CA PHE A 142 19.09 0.07 -12.58
C PHE A 142 19.92 1.36 -12.43
N CYS A 143 19.98 1.95 -11.23
CA CYS A 143 20.85 3.09 -10.94
C CYS A 143 22.34 2.75 -11.17
N PHE A 144 22.75 1.53 -10.82
CA PHE A 144 24.12 1.08 -11.06
C PHE A 144 24.46 1.00 -12.55
N VAL A 145 23.53 0.49 -13.40
CA VAL A 145 23.70 0.47 -14.86
C VAL A 145 23.78 1.89 -15.44
N ILE A 146 22.96 2.83 -14.97
CA ILE A 146 23.04 4.24 -15.39
C ILE A 146 24.39 4.85 -15.03
N MET A 147 24.85 4.67 -13.78
CA MET A 147 26.14 5.23 -13.35
C MET A 147 27.31 4.62 -14.13
N ALA A 148 27.27 3.31 -14.40
CA ALA A 148 28.27 2.64 -15.22
C ALA A 148 28.25 3.14 -16.68
N PHE A 149 27.07 3.37 -17.25
CA PHE A 149 26.93 3.92 -18.61
C PHE A 149 27.45 5.36 -18.71
N LEU A 150 27.16 6.21 -17.72
CA LEU A 150 27.68 7.58 -17.66
C LEU A 150 29.21 7.60 -17.52
N ALA A 151 29.76 6.74 -16.67
CA ALA A 151 31.20 6.60 -16.52
C ALA A 151 31.88 6.10 -17.80
N PHE A 152 31.25 5.13 -18.48
CA PHE A 152 31.74 4.59 -19.76
C PHE A 152 31.69 5.60 -20.91
N TRP A 153 30.65 6.45 -20.97
CA TRP A 153 30.52 7.50 -21.98
C TRP A 153 31.41 8.73 -21.74
N ALA A 154 31.65 9.11 -20.49
CA ALA A 154 32.46 10.29 -20.15
C ALA A 154 33.96 10.05 -20.34
N ALA A 155 34.44 8.81 -20.17
CA ALA A 155 35.85 8.45 -20.25
C ALA A 155 36.53 8.81 -21.60
N PRO A 156 35.99 8.45 -22.78
CA PRO A 156 36.66 8.75 -24.06
C PRO A 156 36.63 10.25 -24.44
N MET A 157 35.67 11.04 -23.94
CA MET A 157 35.60 12.48 -24.21
C MET A 157 36.71 13.28 -23.53
N ILE A 158 37.33 12.73 -22.49
CA ILE A 158 38.46 13.36 -21.78
C ILE A 158 39.76 13.20 -22.58
N ASP A 159 39.92 12.12 -23.34
CA ASP A 159 41.15 11.80 -24.09
C ASP A 159 41.18 12.45 -25.48
N ASP A 160 40.02 12.68 -26.12
CA ASP A 160 39.94 13.16 -27.50
C ASP A 160 39.93 14.69 -27.67
N GLY A 161 40.04 15.46 -26.57
CA GLY A 161 40.21 16.92 -26.62
C GLY A 161 39.01 17.70 -27.21
N LEU A 162 37.80 17.12 -27.16
CA LEU A 162 36.58 17.77 -27.64
C LEU A 162 36.29 19.08 -26.87
N PRO A 163 35.75 20.12 -27.54
CA PRO A 163 35.39 21.35 -26.85
C PRO A 163 34.30 21.09 -25.82
N LEU A 164 34.48 21.58 -24.59
CA LEU A 164 33.54 21.51 -23.45
C LEU A 164 32.05 21.63 -23.81
N PRO A 165 31.59 22.57 -24.66
CA PRO A 165 30.16 22.67 -24.97
C PRO A 165 29.58 21.43 -25.67
N PHE A 166 30.37 20.74 -26.50
CA PHE A 166 29.89 19.53 -27.18
C PHE A 166 29.75 18.38 -26.19
N VAL A 167 30.72 18.20 -25.29
CA VAL A 167 30.67 17.19 -24.22
C VAL A 167 29.42 17.38 -23.35
N LEU A 168 29.10 18.63 -22.99
CA LEU A 168 27.91 18.95 -22.20
C LEU A 168 26.60 18.64 -22.94
N VAL A 169 26.50 18.99 -24.23
CA VAL A 169 25.28 18.74 -25.03
C VAL A 169 25.06 17.25 -25.23
N PHE A 170 26.10 16.50 -25.63
CA PHE A 170 25.97 15.05 -25.84
C PHE A 170 25.68 14.30 -24.53
N SER A 171 26.28 14.72 -23.41
CA SER A 171 25.99 14.16 -22.09
C SER A 171 24.54 14.45 -21.65
N ALA A 172 24.04 15.66 -21.89
CA ALA A 172 22.66 16.02 -21.57
C ALA A 172 21.65 15.23 -22.41
N VAL A 173 21.93 15.05 -23.71
CA VAL A 173 21.07 14.24 -24.61
C VAL A 173 21.10 12.77 -24.20
N GLY A 174 22.27 12.21 -23.87
CA GLY A 174 22.40 10.83 -23.37
C GLY A 174 21.62 10.60 -22.08
N LEU A 175 21.76 11.50 -21.11
CA LEU A 175 20.99 11.48 -19.86
C LEU A 175 19.48 11.59 -20.10
N MET A 176 19.05 12.45 -21.03
CA MET A 176 17.64 12.62 -21.37
C MET A 176 17.06 11.35 -22.00
N VAL A 177 17.75 10.73 -22.96
CA VAL A 177 17.29 9.50 -23.62
C VAL A 177 17.24 8.33 -22.63
N VAL A 178 18.30 8.15 -21.84
CA VAL A 178 18.33 7.12 -20.78
C VAL A 178 17.20 7.38 -19.78
N GLY A 179 17.00 8.62 -19.34
CA GLY A 179 15.91 9.00 -18.44
C GLY A 179 14.52 8.71 -19.02
N ILE A 180 14.28 8.99 -20.31
CA ILE A 180 12.98 8.70 -20.95
C ILE A 180 12.75 7.19 -21.09
N THR A 181 13.76 6.43 -21.54
CA THR A 181 13.65 4.96 -21.63
C THR A 181 13.51 4.31 -20.26
N ALA A 182 14.14 4.87 -19.23
CA ALA A 182 14.00 4.46 -17.84
C ALA A 182 12.57 4.63 -17.34
N VAL A 183 12.02 5.83 -17.49
CA VAL A 183 10.66 6.16 -17.04
C VAL A 183 9.64 5.27 -17.73
N THR A 184 9.77 5.07 -19.04
CA THR A 184 8.84 4.24 -19.83
C THR A 184 8.96 2.75 -19.50
N ALA A 185 10.16 2.21 -19.29
CA ALA A 185 10.36 0.83 -18.86
C ALA A 185 9.82 0.59 -17.44
N LEU A 186 10.05 1.53 -16.53
CA LEU A 186 9.53 1.48 -15.17
C LEU A 186 8.00 1.56 -15.14
N GLN A 187 7.39 2.42 -15.97
CA GLN A 187 5.94 2.48 -16.13
C GLN A 187 5.37 1.18 -16.70
N HIS A 188 6.02 0.55 -17.68
CA HIS A 188 5.58 -0.74 -18.23
C HIS A 188 5.63 -1.87 -17.18
N TRP A 189 6.49 -1.76 -16.16
CA TRP A 189 6.61 -2.73 -15.07
C TRP A 189 5.79 -2.33 -13.83
N GLY A 190 4.89 -1.34 -13.95
CA GLY A 190 4.01 -0.88 -12.87
C GLY A 190 4.74 -0.10 -11.77
N VAL A 191 5.94 0.42 -12.05
CA VAL A 191 6.71 1.27 -11.14
C VAL A 191 6.44 2.74 -11.47
N ASN A 192 5.56 3.37 -10.68
CA ASN A 192 5.39 4.82 -10.72
C ASN A 192 6.56 5.50 -10.01
N LEU A 193 7.38 6.25 -10.78
CA LEU A 193 8.45 7.12 -10.25
C LEU A 193 7.93 8.39 -9.57
N GLY A 194 6.61 8.54 -9.42
CA GLY A 194 6.05 9.50 -8.48
C GLY A 194 6.52 9.13 -7.08
N PHE A 195 7.14 10.09 -6.38
CA PHE A 195 7.50 9.96 -4.96
C PHE A 195 6.31 9.65 -4.03
N GLU A 196 5.08 9.65 -4.57
CA GLU A 196 3.85 9.35 -3.87
C GLU A 196 3.46 7.89 -4.14
N ILE A 197 3.79 7.04 -3.18
CA ILE A 197 3.32 5.66 -3.15
C ILE A 197 1.80 5.71 -2.94
N ASP A 198 1.03 5.59 -4.02
CA ASP A 198 -0.43 5.53 -3.94
C ASP A 198 -0.89 4.17 -3.38
N ILE A 199 -1.06 4.12 -2.06
CA ILE A 199 -1.61 2.94 -1.36
C ILE A 199 -3.10 2.73 -1.62
N TRP A 200 -3.74 3.65 -2.37
CA TRP A 200 -5.17 3.67 -2.66
C TRP A 200 -5.50 3.38 -4.13
N SER A 201 -4.47 3.27 -4.99
CA SER A 201 -4.57 3.03 -6.44
C SER A 201 -5.40 1.78 -6.75
N ASP A 202 -6.60 2.00 -7.28
CA ASP A 202 -7.48 1.01 -7.89
C ASP A 202 -7.20 0.82 -9.40
N SER A 203 -6.24 1.56 -9.95
CA SER A 203 -6.02 1.72 -11.39
C SER A 203 -5.16 0.64 -12.06
N GLU A 204 -4.62 -0.34 -11.34
CA GLU A 204 -3.94 -1.48 -11.97
C GLU A 204 -4.54 -2.81 -11.50
N GLY A 205 -5.66 -3.17 -12.14
CA GLY A 205 -6.09 -4.55 -12.29
C GLY A 205 -5.15 -5.33 -13.22
N GLY A 206 -3.85 -5.29 -12.94
CA GLY A 206 -2.81 -6.05 -13.63
C GLY A 206 -2.56 -7.39 -12.94
N ASP A 207 -2.35 -8.38 -13.79
CA ASP A 207 -2.09 -9.81 -13.61
C ASP A 207 -1.45 -10.28 -12.27
N CYS A 208 -1.89 -11.45 -11.84
CA CYS A 208 -1.32 -12.19 -10.72
C CYS A 208 0.12 -12.62 -11.03
N GLY A 209 1.09 -11.80 -10.60
CA GLY A 209 2.48 -12.22 -10.49
C GLY A 209 2.63 -13.24 -9.37
N ASP A 210 2.62 -14.52 -9.76
CA ASP A 210 3.00 -15.69 -9.00
C ASP A 210 4.22 -15.40 -8.09
N CYS A 211 3.98 -15.38 -6.77
CA CYS A 211 5.06 -15.40 -5.80
C CYS A 211 5.53 -16.85 -5.65
N GLY A 212 6.37 -17.26 -6.59
CA GLY A 212 7.01 -18.57 -6.67
C GLY A 212 7.45 -19.09 -5.29
N GLY A 213 6.68 -20.04 -4.78
CA GLY A 213 7.05 -20.87 -3.64
C GLY A 213 7.92 -22.01 -4.12
N GLY A 214 9.22 -21.91 -3.88
CA GLY A 214 10.11 -23.07 -3.94
C GLY A 214 9.78 -24.01 -2.77
N CYS A 215 9.20 -25.16 -3.07
CA CYS A 215 9.13 -26.29 -2.15
C CYS A 215 10.54 -26.90 -2.06
N GLY A 216 11.12 -26.92 -0.86
CA GLY A 216 12.25 -27.78 -0.55
C GLY A 216 11.71 -29.12 -0.05
N ASP A 217 12.24 -30.20 -0.62
CA ASP A 217 11.96 -31.59 -0.28
C ASP A 217 12.37 -31.96 1.16
#